data_AF-A0A7X6DI87-F1
#
_entry.id   AF-A0A7X6DI87-F1
#
_cell.length_a   1.000
_cell.length_b   1.000
_cell.length_c   1.000
_cell.angle_alpha   90.00
_cell.angle_beta   90.00
_cell.angle_gamma   90.00
#
_symmetry.space_group_name_H-M   'P 1'
#
loop_
_entity.id
_entity.type
_entity.pdbx_description
1 polymer ?
#
loop_
_entity_poly.entity_id
_entity_poly.type
_entity_poly.pdbx_seq_one_letter_code
_entity_poly.pdbx_strand_id
1 'polypeptide(L)'
;MALTMTRTRTQTALTTLCRLIANVHGELEFIDWAMRLGEHQAYPVLEAKKQALEKQRDALYVTLRVFDPRLDPQTIGALNEWLKPFGRKVTTGAVRRYVRANMMPARGG
;
A
#
# COMPACT_ATOMS: atom_id res chain seq x y z
N MET A 1 36.35 -0.31 6.17
CA MET A 1 35.18 0.60 6.32
C MET A 1 34.10 0.44 5.21
N ALA A 2 34.36 -0.20 4.05
CA ALA A 2 33.36 -0.37 2.99
C ALA A 2 32.20 -1.34 3.31
N LEU A 3 32.46 -2.43 4.05
CA LEU A 3 31.45 -3.46 4.37
C LEU A 3 30.28 -2.95 5.23
N THR A 4 30.54 -2.00 6.14
CA THR A 4 29.53 -1.43 7.04
C THR A 4 28.55 -0.50 6.32
N MET A 5 29.03 0.26 5.33
CA MET A 5 28.21 1.14 4.50
C MET A 5 27.25 0.33 3.61
N THR A 6 27.74 -0.73 2.98
CA THR A 6 26.92 -1.60 2.12
C THR A 6 25.83 -2.32 2.92
N ARG A 7 26.14 -2.80 4.13
CA ARG A 7 25.15 -3.41 5.03
C ARG A 7 24.01 -2.46 5.39
N THR A 8 24.34 -1.19 5.70
CA THR A 8 23.37 -0.16 6.06
C THR A 8 22.48 0.24 4.88
N ARG A 9 23.05 0.29 3.67
CA ARG A 9 22.32 0.63 2.45
C ARG A 9 21.32 -0.45 2.05
N THR A 10 21.70 -1.74 2.13
CA THR A 10 20.80 -2.86 1.87
C THR A 10 19.69 -2.96 2.91
N GLN A 11 19.99 -2.73 4.18
CA GLN A 11 18.98 -2.72 5.25
C GLN A 11 17.96 -1.58 5.10
N THR A 12 18.43 -0.40 4.67
CA THR A 12 17.55 0.75 4.35
C THR A 12 16.65 0.45 3.16
N ALA A 13 17.18 -0.18 2.12
CA ALA A 13 16.41 -0.58 0.95
C ALA A 13 15.32 -1.62 1.30
N LEU A 14 15.68 -2.66 2.06
CA LEU A 14 14.72 -3.68 2.52
C LEU A 14 13.64 -3.07 3.42
N THR A 15 14.01 -2.18 4.34
CA THR A 15 13.05 -1.44 5.18
C THR A 15 12.08 -0.62 4.33
N THR A 16 12.59 0.06 3.29
CA THR A 16 11.75 0.85 2.39
C THR A 16 10.81 -0.05 1.60
N LEU A 17 11.28 -1.20 1.12
CA LEU A 17 10.48 -2.19 0.41
C LEU A 17 9.35 -2.74 1.29
N CYS A 18 9.65 -3.12 2.54
CA CYS A 18 8.62 -3.57 3.50
C CYS A 18 7.59 -2.47 3.80
N ARG A 19 8.01 -1.19 3.91
CA ARG A 19 7.07 -0.07 4.05
C ARG A 19 6.15 0.08 2.85
N LEU A 20 6.67 -0.09 1.63
CA LEU A 20 5.85 -0.02 0.42
C LEU A 20 4.81 -1.14 0.39
N ILE A 21 5.22 -2.37 0.68
CA ILE A 21 4.32 -3.53 0.75
C ILE A 21 3.21 -3.30 1.80
N ALA A 22 3.59 -2.90 3.02
CA ALA A 22 2.63 -2.61 4.08
C ALA A 22 1.59 -1.56 3.65
N ASN A 23 2.04 -0.48 3.00
CA ASN A 23 1.13 0.56 2.52
C ASN A 23 0.17 0.05 1.45
N VAL A 24 0.63 -0.80 0.53
CA VAL A 24 -0.24 -1.40 -0.50
C VAL A 24 -1.28 -2.30 0.16
N HIS A 25 -0.92 -3.09 1.18
CA HIS A 25 -1.88 -3.90 1.94
C HIS A 25 -2.95 -3.04 2.60
N GLY A 26 -2.53 -2.01 3.34
CA GLY A 26 -3.47 -1.11 4.00
C GLY A 26 -4.38 -0.35 3.03
N GLU A 27 -3.87 0.01 1.84
CA GLU A 27 -4.69 0.67 0.82
C GLU A 27 -5.69 -0.30 0.17
N LEU A 28 -5.29 -1.55 -0.10
CA LEU A 28 -6.20 -2.59 -0.60
C LEU A 28 -7.33 -2.87 0.39
N GLU A 29 -7.00 -3.06 1.68
CA GLU A 29 -8.00 -3.23 2.73
C GLU A 29 -8.94 -2.01 2.82
N PHE A 30 -8.37 -0.80 2.71
CA PHE A 30 -9.16 0.43 2.74
C PHE A 30 -10.12 0.52 1.55
N ILE A 31 -9.69 0.13 0.35
CA ILE A 31 -10.55 0.09 -0.84
C ILE A 31 -11.68 -0.91 -0.65
N ASP A 32 -11.39 -2.11 -0.12
CA ASP A 32 -12.43 -3.10 0.17
C ASP A 32 -13.48 -2.55 1.14
N TRP A 33 -13.06 -1.81 2.17
CA TRP A 33 -13.97 -1.10 3.06
C TRP A 33 -14.74 0.02 2.35
N ALA A 34 -14.08 0.79 1.51
CA ALA A 34 -14.71 1.86 0.74
C ALA A 34 -15.77 1.33 -0.24
N MET A 35 -15.53 0.16 -0.85
CA MET A 35 -16.51 -0.52 -1.69
C MET A 35 -17.64 -1.14 -0.87
N ARG A 36 -17.42 -1.53 0.40
CA ARG A 36 -18.51 -2.04 1.26
C ARG A 36 -19.41 -0.94 1.84
N LEU A 37 -18.84 0.21 2.16
CA LEU A 37 -19.52 1.29 2.89
C LEU A 37 -19.83 2.52 2.04
N GLY A 38 -19.28 2.60 0.83
CA GLY A 38 -19.35 3.76 -0.05
C GLY A 38 -20.53 3.72 -1.03
N GLU A 39 -20.58 4.76 -1.86
CA GLU A 39 -21.61 4.91 -2.89
C GLU A 39 -21.22 4.10 -4.14
N HIS A 40 -22.18 3.34 -4.69
CA HIS A 40 -21.97 2.46 -5.86
C HIS A 40 -21.37 3.18 -7.08
N GLN A 41 -21.61 4.48 -7.23
CA GLN A 41 -21.04 5.31 -8.31
C GLN A 41 -19.51 5.38 -8.31
N ALA A 42 -18.86 5.14 -7.17
CA ALA A 42 -17.40 5.12 -7.06
C ALA A 42 -16.77 3.76 -7.42
N TYR A 43 -17.57 2.70 -7.56
CA TYR A 43 -17.06 1.33 -7.69
C TYR A 43 -16.15 1.13 -8.89
N PRO A 44 -16.45 1.63 -10.11
CA PRO A 44 -15.57 1.42 -11.26
C PRO A 44 -14.17 2.01 -11.05
N VAL A 45 -14.08 3.17 -10.40
CA VAL A 45 -12.81 3.85 -10.11
C VAL A 45 -12.04 3.11 -9.01
N LEU A 46 -12.74 2.68 -7.96
CA LEU A 46 -12.14 1.91 -6.86
C LEU A 46 -11.65 0.54 -7.33
N GLU A 47 -12.39 -0.13 -8.21
CA GLU A 47 -12.02 -1.42 -8.78
C GLU A 47 -10.77 -1.30 -9.68
N ALA A 48 -10.74 -0.30 -10.56
CA ALA A 48 -9.55 -0.02 -11.37
C ALA A 48 -8.32 0.27 -10.50
N LYS A 49 -8.51 1.04 -9.42
CA LYS A 49 -7.44 1.33 -8.45
C LYS A 49 -6.98 0.08 -7.70
N LYS A 50 -7.91 -0.79 -7.28
CA LYS A 50 -7.62 -2.07 -6.64
C LYS A 50 -6.76 -2.94 -7.54
N GLN A 51 -7.14 -3.12 -8.79
CA GLN A 51 -6.38 -3.91 -9.76
C GLN A 51 -4.96 -3.35 -9.99
N ALA A 52 -4.82 -2.02 -10.03
CA ALA A 52 -3.50 -1.39 -10.14
C ALA A 52 -2.62 -1.68 -8.91
N LEU A 53 -3.19 -1.62 -7.71
CA LEU A 53 -2.50 -1.92 -6.46
C LEU A 53 -2.16 -3.40 -6.31
N GLU A 54 -3.02 -4.31 -6.76
CA GLU A 54 -2.73 -5.75 -6.80
C GLU A 54 -1.53 -6.05 -7.69
N LYS A 55 -1.49 -5.48 -8.90
CA LYS A 55 -0.32 -5.59 -9.80
C LYS A 55 0.95 -5.02 -9.14
N GLN A 56 0.83 -3.88 -8.46
CA GLN A 56 1.95 -3.29 -7.73
C GLN A 56 2.42 -4.19 -6.58
N ARG A 57 1.50 -4.77 -5.80
CA ARG A 57 1.81 -5.72 -4.73
C ARG A 57 2.61 -6.89 -5.27
N ASP A 58 2.14 -7.50 -6.35
CA ASP A 58 2.76 -8.69 -6.93
C ASP A 58 4.19 -8.38 -7.42
N ALA A 59 4.41 -7.20 -8.02
CA ALA A 59 5.75 -6.74 -8.41
C ALA A 59 6.68 -6.51 -7.18
N LEU A 60 6.14 -5.94 -6.10
CA LEU A 60 6.89 -5.74 -4.85
C LEU A 60 7.25 -7.08 -4.19
N TYR A 61 6.37 -8.08 -4.26
CA TYR A 61 6.62 -9.42 -3.73
C TYR A 61 7.75 -10.12 -4.49
N VAL A 62 7.76 -10.02 -5.82
CA VAL A 62 8.86 -10.53 -6.65
C VAL A 62 10.17 -9.85 -6.25
N THR A 63 10.15 -8.53 -6.08
CA THR A 63 11.34 -7.76 -5.66
C THR A 63 11.82 -8.21 -4.29
N LEU A 64 10.91 -8.39 -3.32
CA LEU A 64 11.27 -8.82 -1.96
C LEU A 64 11.94 -10.19 -1.98
N ARG A 65 11.43 -11.15 -2.75
CA ARG A 65 12.02 -12.49 -2.85
C ARG A 65 13.45 -12.48 -3.38
N VAL A 66 13.81 -11.50 -4.22
CA VAL A 66 15.20 -11.31 -4.69
C VAL A 66 16.10 -10.80 -3.56
N PHE A 67 15.58 -9.95 -2.67
CA PHE A 67 16.32 -9.43 -1.52
C PHE A 67 16.43 -10.45 -0.37
N ASP A 68 15.30 -11.07 -0.01
CA ASP A 68 15.20 -12.05 1.06
C ASP A 68 14.05 -13.04 0.76
N PRO A 69 14.36 -14.28 0.33
CA PRO A 69 13.34 -15.28 0.01
C PRO A 69 12.69 -15.90 1.26
N ARG A 70 13.24 -15.67 2.46
CA ARG A 70 12.70 -16.24 3.71
C ARG A 70 11.61 -15.37 4.32
N LEU A 71 11.52 -14.11 3.90
CA LEU A 71 10.55 -13.17 4.43
C LEU A 71 9.21 -13.40 3.75
N ASP A 72 8.17 -13.70 4.52
CA ASP A 72 6.81 -13.84 3.99
C ASP A 72 6.21 -12.44 3.75
N PRO A 73 6.03 -12.01 2.49
CA PRO A 73 5.50 -10.69 2.20
C PRO A 73 4.09 -10.49 2.74
N GLN A 74 3.27 -11.54 2.89
CA GLN A 74 1.89 -11.42 3.36
C GLN A 74 1.80 -10.94 4.81
N THR A 75 2.81 -11.26 5.62
CA THR A 75 2.87 -10.84 7.04
C THR A 75 3.28 -9.39 7.22
N ILE A 76 3.82 -8.75 6.17
CA ILE A 76 4.28 -7.37 6.23
C ILE A 76 3.09 -6.42 6.39
N GLY A 77 3.14 -5.60 7.42
CA GLY A 77 2.10 -4.60 7.72
C GLY A 77 0.99 -5.07 8.66
N ALA A 78 0.97 -6.35 9.05
CA ALA A 78 -0.06 -6.93 9.93
C ALA A 78 -0.19 -6.23 11.30
N LEU A 79 0.90 -5.62 11.81
CA LEU A 79 0.89 -4.91 13.09
C LEU A 79 0.49 -3.43 12.98
N ASN A 80 0.06 -2.93 11.81
CA ASN A 80 -0.37 -1.54 11.55
C ASN A 80 0.66 -0.42 11.84
N GLU A 81 1.82 -0.76 12.41
CA GLU A 81 2.89 0.17 12.78
C GLU A 81 3.50 0.89 11.56
N TRP A 82 3.49 0.23 10.40
CA TRP A 82 4.13 0.69 9.18
C TRP A 82 3.16 1.36 8.18
N LEU A 83 1.86 1.38 8.51
CA LEU A 83 0.83 1.96 7.65
C LEU A 83 0.83 3.48 7.71
N LYS A 84 0.68 4.13 6.55
CA LYS A 84 0.27 5.53 6.46
C LYS A 84 -1.06 5.75 7.23
N PRO A 85 -1.34 6.97 7.73
CA PRO A 85 -2.50 7.27 8.59
C PRO A 85 -3.86 6.81 8.04
N PHE A 86 -3.98 6.67 6.71
CA PHE A 86 -5.20 6.26 6.03
C PHE A 86 -5.61 4.79 6.30
N GLY A 87 -4.71 3.93 6.80
CA GLY A 87 -5.03 2.53 7.14
C GLY A 87 -5.40 2.28 8.61
N ARG A 88 -5.26 3.26 9.51
CA ARG A 88 -5.40 3.01 10.97
C ARG A 88 -6.84 3.07 11.49
N LYS A 89 -7.73 3.82 10.84
CA LYS A 89 -9.14 3.94 11.23
C LYS A 89 -10.03 4.17 10.00
N VAL A 90 -10.88 3.19 9.69
CA VAL A 90 -11.91 3.32 8.66
C VAL A 90 -13.07 4.12 9.24
N THR A 91 -13.32 5.31 8.70
CA THR A 91 -14.48 6.13 9.04
C THR A 91 -15.18 6.56 7.76
N THR A 92 -16.50 6.78 7.79
CA THR A 92 -17.28 7.24 6.62
C THR A 92 -16.73 8.53 6.03
N GLY A 93 -16.23 9.44 6.87
CA GLY A 93 -15.56 10.67 6.42
C GLY A 93 -14.22 10.43 5.71
N ALA A 94 -13.44 9.43 6.13
CA ALA A 94 -12.21 9.04 5.44
C ALA A 94 -12.51 8.42 4.07
N VAL A 95 -13.53 7.54 3.98
CA VAL A 95 -13.97 6.92 2.72
C VAL A 95 -14.39 7.99 1.72
N ARG A 96 -15.22 8.96 2.12
CA ARG A 96 -15.64 10.06 1.24
C ARG A 96 -14.46 10.89 0.73
N ARG A 97 -13.48 11.21 1.59
CA ARG A 97 -12.28 11.96 1.17
C ARG A 97 -11.44 11.16 0.17
N TYR A 98 -11.25 9.87 0.41
CA TYR A 98 -10.49 8.99 -0.47
C TYR A 98 -11.16 8.83 -1.84
N VAL A 99 -12.46 8.57 -1.86
CA VAL A 99 -13.26 8.49 -3.09
C VAL A 99 -13.18 9.80 -3.86
N ARG A 100 -13.36 10.95 -3.20
CA ARG A 100 -13.26 12.26 -3.85
C ARG A 100 -11.88 12.51 -4.47
N ALA A 101 -10.80 12.15 -3.75
CA ALA A 101 -9.43 12.31 -4.24
C ALA A 101 -9.11 11.43 -5.46
N ASN A 102 -9.76 10.27 -5.58
CA ASN A 102 -9.57 9.36 -6.73
C ASN A 102 -10.59 9.58 -7.86
N MET A 103 -11.74 10.22 -7.59
CA MET A 103 -12.75 10.57 -8.61
C MET A 103 -12.50 11.92 -9.28
N MET A 104 -11.73 12.83 -8.66
CA MET A 104 -11.31 14.07 -9.32
C MET A 104 -10.04 13.81 -10.13
N PRO A 105 -9.98 14.18 -11.43
CA PRO A 105 -8.72 14.17 -12.15
C PRO A 105 -7.75 15.08 -11.39
N ALA A 106 -6.52 14.61 -11.20
CA ALA A 106 -5.47 15.39 -10.56
C ALA A 106 -5.44 16.77 -11.21
N ARG A 107 -5.77 17.82 -10.44
CA ARG A 107 -5.50 19.19 -10.88
C ARG A 107 -3.98 19.29 -10.95
N GLY A 108 -3.45 19.10 -12.16
CA GLY A 108 -2.06 19.40 -12.48
C GLY A 108 -1.82 20.87 -12.16
N GLY A 109 -0.86 21.11 -11.28
CA GLY A 109 -0.18 22.39 -11.15
C GLY A 109 1.04 22.40 -12.07
#